data_AF-A0A7Y5SHG7-F1
#
_entry.id   AF-A0A7Y5SHG7-F1
#
_cell.length_a   1.000
_cell.length_b   1.000
_cell.length_c   1.000
_cell.angle_alpha   90.00
_cell.angle_beta   90.00
_cell.angle_gamma   90.00
#
_symmetry.space_group_name_H-M   'P 1'
#
loop_
_entity.id
_entity.type
_entity.pdbx_description
1 polymer ?
#
loop_
_entity_poly.entity_id
_entity_poly.type
_entity_poly.pdbx_seq_one_letter_code
_entity_poly.pdbx_strand_id
1 'polypeptide(L)'
;MSVVAIDPEGSWIEPEDGYLRRIAKAMEPLVLGVSHGESTEAVVKPAVGQKHFELVKVLLCRWLKREGAIPIGRLGEQAGCTYPTASRTLRQLERARSIIRHSNRSVELSRFPQQTWNELVALSGRMRRSLRYVDVSGERPDPQGLLKRLNRLKPPRVALSGVEAARFWHLDFDLHGTPRLDLVLHAPQGRIDLTFMRQLDPALKQTENDSQPALVVVHPLLRPAPLFGSQDSNSLPCADPVETALDLYELGLTVQAGRLLTHLRPETRLP
;
A
#
# COMPACT_ATOMS: atom_id res chain seq x y z
N MET A 1 -14.63 -19.34 -19.01
CA MET A 1 -14.47 -19.70 -17.60
C MET A 1 -13.04 -20.15 -17.47
N SER A 2 -12.19 -19.40 -16.77
CA SER A 2 -10.74 -19.69 -16.73
C SER A 2 -10.41 -20.42 -15.43
N VAL A 3 -9.62 -21.48 -15.51
CA VAL A 3 -9.24 -22.32 -14.37
C VAL A 3 -7.76 -22.09 -14.07
N VAL A 4 -7.43 -21.89 -12.79
CA VAL A 4 -6.06 -21.78 -12.29
C VAL A 4 -5.88 -22.80 -11.17
N ALA A 5 -4.95 -23.72 -11.35
CA ALA A 5 -4.55 -24.69 -10.33
C ALA A 5 -3.08 -24.43 -9.95
N ILE A 6 -2.78 -24.46 -8.66
CA ILE A 6 -1.42 -24.28 -8.12
C ILE A 6 -1.19 -25.38 -7.10
N ASP A 7 -0.20 -26.22 -7.36
CA ASP A 7 0.22 -27.32 -6.50
C ASP A 7 1.74 -27.26 -6.25
N PRO A 8 2.31 -28.15 -5.42
CA PRO A 8 3.75 -28.18 -5.16
C PRO A 8 4.61 -28.52 -6.40
N GLU A 9 4.02 -29.07 -7.47
CA GLU A 9 4.70 -29.49 -8.69
C GLU A 9 4.65 -28.40 -9.80
N GLY A 10 3.75 -27.42 -9.68
CA GLY A 10 3.70 -26.24 -10.54
C GLY A 10 2.36 -25.52 -10.56
N SER A 11 2.18 -24.65 -11.56
CA SER A 11 0.91 -23.96 -11.82
C SER A 11 0.39 -24.24 -13.23
N TRP A 12 -0.92 -24.47 -13.33
CA TRP A 12 -1.62 -24.77 -14.59
C TRP A 12 -2.76 -23.77 -14.82
N ILE A 13 -2.88 -23.28 -16.06
CA ILE A 13 -3.81 -22.21 -16.46
C ILE A 13 -4.41 -22.52 -17.82
N GLU A 14 -5.74 -22.48 -17.92
CA GLU A 14 -6.45 -22.59 -19.20
C GLU A 14 -7.58 -21.57 -19.35
N PRO A 15 -7.69 -20.86 -20.49
CA PRO A 15 -6.69 -20.77 -21.57
C PRO A 15 -5.42 -20.01 -21.12
N GLU A 16 -4.31 -20.12 -21.86
CA GLU A 16 -3.07 -19.39 -21.57
C GLU A 16 -3.32 -17.86 -21.62
N ASP A 17 -3.54 -17.28 -20.43
CA ASP A 17 -3.68 -15.84 -20.24
C ASP A 17 -2.44 -15.30 -19.52
N GLY A 18 -1.73 -14.36 -20.17
CA GLY A 18 -0.55 -13.71 -19.62
C GLY A 18 -0.80 -12.94 -18.31
N TYR A 19 -2.04 -12.55 -18.04
CA TYR A 19 -2.47 -11.97 -16.76
C TYR A 19 -2.54 -13.06 -15.67
N LEU A 20 -3.22 -14.17 -15.93
CA LEU A 20 -3.32 -15.28 -14.98
C LEU A 20 -1.96 -15.92 -14.68
N ARG A 21 -1.07 -16.00 -15.68
CA ARG A 21 0.30 -16.53 -15.49
C ARG A 21 1.13 -15.69 -14.54
N ARG A 22 0.94 -14.37 -14.54
CA ARG A 22 1.58 -13.47 -13.57
C ARG A 22 1.01 -13.65 -12.18
N ILE A 23 -0.30 -13.86 -12.06
CA ILE A 23 -0.96 -14.15 -10.77
C ILE A 23 -0.48 -15.50 -10.21
N ALA A 24 -0.47 -16.56 -11.01
CA ALA A 24 -0.05 -17.89 -10.56
C ALA A 24 1.43 -17.94 -10.15
N LYS A 25 2.32 -17.36 -10.97
CA LYS A 25 3.74 -17.23 -10.64
C LYS A 25 3.99 -16.30 -9.46
N ALA A 26 3.14 -15.30 -9.27
CA ALA A 26 3.15 -14.56 -8.02
C ALA A 26 2.79 -15.54 -6.90
N MET A 27 1.70 -16.30 -6.96
CA MET A 27 1.20 -17.16 -5.87
C MET A 27 2.15 -18.29 -5.38
N GLU A 28 3.03 -18.87 -6.20
CA GLU A 28 3.93 -20.01 -5.87
C GLU A 28 4.64 -19.99 -4.48
N PRO A 29 5.20 -18.87 -3.98
CA PRO A 29 5.86 -18.82 -2.67
C PRO A 29 4.93 -18.99 -1.45
N LEU A 30 3.60 -19.04 -1.63
CA LEU A 30 2.64 -19.29 -0.54
C LEU A 30 2.63 -20.75 -0.09
N VAL A 31 3.11 -21.68 -0.92
CA VAL A 31 3.10 -23.12 -0.60
C VAL A 31 4.27 -23.53 0.30
N LEU A 32 5.33 -22.70 0.42
CA LEU A 32 6.64 -23.18 0.89
C LEU A 32 7.36 -22.35 1.98
N GLY A 33 6.71 -21.44 2.73
CA GLY A 33 7.46 -20.62 3.69
C GLY A 33 6.74 -20.19 4.96
N VAL A 34 7.03 -20.87 6.08
CA VAL A 34 6.67 -20.49 7.46
C VAL A 34 7.94 -20.48 8.32
N SER A 35 8.17 -19.42 9.11
CA SER A 35 9.10 -19.44 10.24
C SER A 35 8.64 -18.47 11.33
N HIS A 36 8.49 -18.97 12.55
CA HIS A 36 8.01 -18.25 13.74
C HIS A 36 9.13 -17.51 14.50
N GLY A 37 8.78 -16.34 15.04
CA GLY A 37 9.52 -15.66 16.11
C GLY A 37 9.02 -14.23 16.36
N GLU A 38 8.61 -13.91 17.60
CA GLU A 38 8.33 -12.54 18.07
C GLU A 38 9.62 -11.70 18.10
N SER A 39 10.20 -11.39 16.95
CA SER A 39 11.35 -10.49 16.84
C SER A 39 10.85 -9.05 16.78
N THR A 40 11.39 -8.20 17.65
CA THR A 40 11.15 -6.74 17.64
C THR A 40 11.79 -6.05 16.44
N GLU A 41 12.77 -6.70 15.82
CA GLU A 41 13.30 -6.33 14.52
C GLU A 41 12.94 -7.40 13.47
N ALA A 42 12.35 -6.96 12.36
CA ALA A 42 12.01 -7.83 11.24
C ALA A 42 12.70 -7.36 9.96
N VAL A 43 13.11 -8.32 9.12
CA VAL A 43 13.64 -8.05 7.78
C VAL A 43 12.58 -8.43 6.74
N VAL A 44 12.00 -7.42 6.10
CA VAL A 44 11.03 -7.59 5.02
C VAL A 44 11.73 -7.44 3.67
N LYS A 45 11.64 -8.49 2.86
CA LYS A 45 12.20 -8.52 1.50
C LYS A 45 11.15 -8.05 0.49
N PRO A 46 11.58 -7.35 -0.58
CA PRO A 46 10.66 -6.97 -1.64
C PRO A 46 10.02 -8.18 -2.33
N ALA A 47 8.73 -8.09 -2.64
CA ALA A 47 8.04 -9.09 -3.46
C ALA A 47 8.51 -9.03 -4.93
N VAL A 48 8.42 -10.16 -5.64
CA VAL A 48 8.66 -10.21 -7.09
C VAL A 48 7.67 -9.26 -7.79
N GLY A 49 8.18 -8.43 -8.71
CA GLY A 49 7.37 -7.43 -9.42
C GLY A 49 7.11 -6.14 -8.63
N GLN A 50 7.55 -6.04 -7.37
CA GLN A 50 7.25 -4.87 -6.52
C GLN A 50 7.69 -3.55 -7.13
N LYS A 51 8.85 -3.50 -7.79
CA LYS A 51 9.38 -2.25 -8.38
C LYS A 51 8.50 -1.67 -9.49
N HIS A 52 7.76 -2.51 -10.22
CA HIS A 52 6.78 -2.02 -11.21
C HIS A 52 5.67 -1.23 -10.51
N PHE A 53 5.07 -1.85 -9.49
CA PHE A 53 3.98 -1.24 -8.74
C PHE A 53 4.41 -0.07 -7.87
N GLU A 54 5.61 -0.08 -7.28
CA GLU A 54 6.11 1.10 -6.55
C GLU A 54 6.21 2.32 -7.47
N LEU A 55 6.65 2.15 -8.71
CA LEU A 55 6.69 3.24 -9.68
C LEU A 55 5.28 3.73 -10.03
N VAL A 56 4.35 2.81 -10.25
CA VAL A 56 2.93 3.14 -10.50
C VAL A 56 2.34 3.89 -9.31
N LYS A 57 2.58 3.44 -8.07
CA LYS A 57 2.12 4.11 -6.84
C LYS A 57 2.68 5.52 -6.72
N VAL A 58 3.96 5.73 -7.00
CA VAL A 58 4.57 7.07 -7.01
C VAL A 58 3.91 7.97 -8.05
N LEU A 59 3.72 7.50 -9.29
CA LEU A 59 3.04 8.27 -10.33
C LEU A 59 1.59 8.60 -9.96
N LEU A 60 0.83 7.64 -9.45
CA LEU A 60 -0.54 7.82 -8.98
C LEU A 60 -0.60 8.84 -7.85
N CYS A 61 0.26 8.73 -6.85
CA CYS A 61 0.33 9.64 -5.72
C CYS A 61 0.56 11.08 -6.19
N ARG A 62 1.56 11.30 -7.05
CA ARG A 62 1.85 12.62 -7.63
C ARG A 62 0.66 13.20 -8.39
N TRP A 63 -0.02 12.35 -9.16
CA TRP A 63 -1.15 12.77 -9.98
C TRP A 63 -2.39 13.10 -9.14
N LEU A 64 -2.70 12.28 -8.12
CA LEU A 64 -3.75 12.56 -7.14
C LEU A 64 -3.47 13.83 -6.32
N LYS A 65 -2.18 14.13 -6.07
CA LYS A 65 -1.73 15.36 -5.40
C LYS A 65 -1.52 16.55 -6.34
N ARG A 66 -1.76 16.40 -7.65
CA ARG A 66 -1.60 17.45 -8.68
C ARG A 66 -0.18 18.03 -8.77
N GLU A 67 0.83 17.21 -8.51
CA GLU A 67 2.24 17.63 -8.54
C GLU A 67 2.84 17.71 -9.95
N GLY A 68 2.06 17.34 -10.98
CA GLY A 68 2.44 17.36 -12.39
C GLY A 68 3.60 16.42 -12.75
N ALA A 69 4.16 16.64 -13.95
CA ALA A 69 5.20 15.81 -14.51
C ALA A 69 6.48 15.72 -13.66
N ILE A 70 7.11 14.54 -13.72
CA ILE A 70 8.34 14.20 -13.00
C ILE A 70 9.40 13.67 -13.96
N PRO A 71 10.68 14.10 -13.84
CA PRO A 71 11.77 13.48 -14.59
C PRO A 71 11.87 11.98 -14.31
N ILE A 72 12.06 11.17 -15.35
CA ILE A 72 12.09 9.69 -15.21
C ILE A 72 13.15 9.21 -14.21
N GLY A 73 14.32 9.87 -14.15
CA GLY A 73 15.37 9.57 -13.18
C GLY A 73 14.87 9.73 -11.74
N ARG A 74 14.27 10.89 -11.43
CA ARG A 74 13.71 11.20 -10.11
C ARG A 74 12.56 10.27 -9.73
N LEU A 75 11.73 9.89 -10.70
CA LEU A 75 10.69 8.88 -10.49
C LEU A 75 11.30 7.52 -10.10
N GLY A 76 12.37 7.11 -10.80
CA GLY A 76 13.12 5.90 -10.49
C GLY A 76 13.73 5.93 -9.09
N GLU A 77 14.32 7.06 -8.68
CA GLU A 77 14.87 7.27 -7.34
C GLU A 77 13.79 7.16 -6.25
N GLN A 78 12.63 7.83 -6.43
CA GLN A 78 11.53 7.78 -5.47
C GLN A 78 10.95 6.37 -5.32
N ALA A 79 10.84 5.62 -6.41
CA ALA A 79 10.39 4.22 -6.42
C ALA A 79 11.49 3.21 -6.02
N GLY A 80 12.76 3.64 -5.99
CA GLY A 80 13.92 2.81 -5.73
C GLY A 80 14.18 1.77 -6.81
N CYS A 81 14.11 2.17 -8.09
CA CYS A 81 14.39 1.31 -9.23
C CYS A 81 15.32 1.99 -10.24
N THR A 82 16.01 1.17 -11.04
CA THR A 82 16.93 1.66 -12.07
C THR A 82 16.18 2.24 -13.28
N TYR A 83 16.86 3.11 -14.04
CA TYR A 83 16.29 3.70 -15.26
C TYR A 83 15.74 2.67 -16.27
N PRO A 84 16.41 1.53 -16.55
CA PRO A 84 15.84 0.49 -17.43
C PRO A 84 14.53 -0.09 -16.90
N THR A 85 14.44 -0.29 -15.58
CA THR A 85 13.21 -0.75 -14.90
C THR A 85 12.10 0.27 -15.07
N ALA A 86 12.40 1.54 -14.77
CA ALA A 86 11.45 2.63 -14.91
C ALA A 86 10.95 2.76 -16.36
N SER A 87 11.87 2.76 -17.32
CA SER A 87 11.55 2.84 -18.75
C SER A 87 10.66 1.69 -19.23
N ARG A 88 10.88 0.46 -18.74
CA ARG A 88 10.06 -0.70 -19.08
C ARG A 88 8.64 -0.54 -18.58
N THR A 89 8.45 -0.14 -17.32
CA THR A 89 7.12 0.13 -16.74
C THR A 89 6.41 1.26 -17.49
N LEU A 90 7.11 2.36 -17.78
CA LEU A 90 6.54 3.51 -18.48
C LEU A 90 6.06 3.13 -19.90
N ARG A 91 6.79 2.27 -20.62
CA ARG A 91 6.32 1.77 -21.94
C ARG A 91 5.01 0.98 -21.84
N GLN A 92 4.76 0.28 -20.73
CA GLN A 92 3.49 -0.44 -20.54
C GLN A 92 2.34 0.54 -20.31
N LEU A 93 2.54 1.55 -19.45
CA LEU A 93 1.55 2.61 -19.21
C LEU A 93 1.28 3.46 -20.47
N GLU A 94 2.30 3.68 -21.29
CA GLU A 94 2.21 4.39 -22.57
C GLU A 94 1.35 3.63 -23.59
N ARG A 95 1.55 2.31 -23.71
CA ARG A 95 0.70 1.45 -24.55
C ARG A 95 -0.76 1.47 -24.09
N ALA A 96 -0.99 1.57 -22.79
CA ALA A 96 -2.32 1.74 -22.21
C ALA A 96 -2.89 3.17 -22.35
N ARG A 97 -2.13 4.10 -22.95
CA ARG A 97 -2.47 5.53 -23.11
C ARG A 97 -2.78 6.20 -21.77
N SER A 98 -2.05 5.83 -20.72
CA SER A 98 -2.25 6.36 -19.37
C SER A 98 -1.22 7.41 -18.97
N ILE A 99 -0.16 7.62 -19.78
CA ILE A 99 0.87 8.62 -19.52
C ILE A 99 1.09 9.54 -20.72
N ILE A 100 1.59 10.74 -20.43
CA ILE A 100 2.20 11.67 -21.38
C ILE A 100 3.70 11.72 -21.13
N ARG A 101 4.48 11.69 -22.22
CA ARG A 101 5.93 11.98 -22.19
C ARG A 101 6.16 13.39 -22.70
N HIS A 102 7.00 14.11 -21.99
CA HIS A 102 7.41 15.45 -22.35
C HIS A 102 8.80 15.46 -23.00
N SER A 103 9.11 16.51 -23.76
CA SER A 103 10.40 16.67 -24.46
C SER A 103 11.61 16.71 -23.52
N ASN A 104 11.42 17.18 -22.28
CA ASN A 104 12.44 17.25 -21.23
C ASN A 104 12.63 15.92 -20.47
N ARG A 105 12.17 14.79 -21.01
CA ARG A 105 12.22 13.45 -20.38
C ARG A 105 11.47 13.36 -19.05
N SER A 106 10.47 14.22 -18.82
CA SER A 106 9.50 14.03 -17.75
C SER A 106 8.29 13.24 -18.23
N VAL A 107 7.59 12.65 -17.26
CA VAL A 107 6.39 11.86 -17.47
C VAL A 107 5.33 12.24 -16.44
N GLU A 108 4.07 12.13 -16.83
CA GLU A 108 2.92 12.22 -15.92
C GLU A 108 1.79 11.30 -16.38
N LEU A 109 0.84 11.03 -15.48
CA LEU A 109 -0.39 10.35 -15.84
C LEU A 109 -1.31 11.33 -16.57
N SER A 110 -1.87 10.91 -17.70
CA SER A 110 -2.90 11.67 -18.44
C SER A 110 -4.30 11.41 -17.91
N ARG A 111 -4.51 10.24 -17.30
CA ARG A 111 -5.79 9.77 -16.75
C ARG A 111 -5.54 8.70 -15.70
N PHE A 112 -6.55 8.40 -14.89
CA PHE A 112 -6.46 7.28 -13.96
C PHE A 112 -6.24 5.95 -14.69
N PRO A 113 -5.15 5.20 -14.41
CA PRO A 113 -4.85 3.93 -15.05
C PRO A 113 -5.69 2.79 -14.45
N GLN A 114 -6.99 2.74 -14.75
CA GLN A 114 -7.95 1.82 -14.12
C GLN A 114 -7.50 0.34 -14.13
N GLN A 115 -6.99 -0.15 -15.26
CA GLN A 115 -6.55 -1.55 -15.37
C GLN A 115 -5.37 -1.85 -14.44
N THR A 116 -4.34 -0.99 -14.44
CA THR A 116 -3.17 -1.14 -13.57
C THR A 116 -3.53 -0.95 -12.10
N TRP A 117 -4.49 -0.07 -11.80
CA TRP A 117 -5.03 0.09 -10.45
C TRP A 117 -5.69 -1.19 -9.95
N ASN A 118 -6.56 -1.80 -10.77
CA ASN A 118 -7.24 -3.04 -10.39
C ASN A 118 -6.23 -4.18 -10.17
N GLU A 119 -5.19 -4.28 -11.00
CA GLU A 119 -4.09 -5.24 -10.81
C GLU A 119 -3.34 -4.98 -9.50
N LEU A 120 -3.04 -3.70 -9.19
CA LEU A 120 -2.41 -3.31 -7.94
C LEU A 120 -3.27 -3.69 -6.72
N VAL A 121 -4.57 -3.43 -6.75
CA VAL A 121 -5.51 -3.78 -5.68
C VAL A 121 -5.56 -5.30 -5.49
N ALA A 122 -5.65 -6.06 -6.58
CA ALA A 122 -5.71 -7.53 -6.50
C ALA A 122 -4.43 -8.15 -5.89
N LEU A 123 -3.28 -7.49 -6.08
CA LEU A 123 -1.98 -7.98 -5.60
C LEU A 123 -1.54 -7.34 -4.27
N SER A 124 -2.26 -6.32 -3.77
CA SER A 124 -1.80 -5.46 -2.68
C SER A 124 -1.55 -6.23 -1.38
N GLY A 125 -2.51 -7.06 -0.94
CA GLY A 125 -2.40 -7.81 0.31
C GLY A 125 -1.14 -8.69 0.36
N ARG A 126 -0.78 -9.31 -0.76
CA ARG A 126 0.44 -10.11 -0.87
C ARG A 126 1.70 -9.24 -0.90
N MET A 127 1.68 -8.19 -1.71
CA MET A 127 2.86 -7.38 -1.99
C MET A 127 3.32 -6.55 -0.80
N ARG A 128 2.38 -6.15 0.05
CA ARG A 128 2.65 -5.24 1.17
C ARG A 128 3.22 -5.94 2.40
N ARG A 129 3.12 -7.27 2.48
CA ARG A 129 3.67 -8.07 3.61
C ARG A 129 3.24 -7.49 4.96
N SER A 130 1.95 -7.21 5.06
CA SER A 130 1.32 -6.55 6.20
C SER A 130 1.51 -7.37 7.47
N LEU A 131 1.81 -6.71 8.58
CA LEU A 131 1.89 -7.30 9.91
C LEU A 131 0.58 -7.01 10.63
N ARG A 132 -0.12 -8.07 11.06
CA ARG A 132 -1.44 -7.98 11.68
C ARG A 132 -1.31 -8.18 13.18
N TYR A 133 -1.99 -7.35 13.96
CA TYR A 133 -2.01 -7.44 15.41
C TYR A 133 -3.44 -7.56 15.92
N VAL A 134 -3.66 -8.51 16.82
CA VAL A 134 -4.91 -8.74 17.53
C VAL A 134 -4.73 -8.40 18.99
N ASP A 135 -5.81 -8.02 19.65
CA ASP A 135 -5.84 -7.86 21.10
C ASP A 135 -6.11 -9.22 21.76
N VAL A 136 -5.26 -9.61 22.72
CA VAL A 136 -5.42 -10.86 23.49
C VAL A 136 -5.89 -10.62 24.93
N SER A 137 -6.18 -9.38 25.33
CA SER A 137 -6.69 -9.04 26.66
C SER A 137 -8.12 -9.54 26.89
N GLY A 138 -8.91 -9.71 25.82
CA GLY A 138 -10.34 -9.99 25.88
C GLY A 138 -11.21 -8.76 26.11
N GLU A 139 -10.62 -7.55 26.14
CA GLU A 139 -11.36 -6.30 26.21
C GLU A 139 -12.08 -5.98 24.88
N ARG A 140 -13.01 -5.01 24.94
CA ARG A 140 -13.64 -4.51 23.72
C ARG A 140 -12.60 -3.74 22.89
N PRO A 141 -12.49 -4.00 21.58
CA PRO A 141 -11.56 -3.25 20.72
C PRO A 141 -11.76 -1.73 20.82
N ASP A 142 -10.67 -1.00 21.11
CA ASP A 142 -10.65 0.47 21.14
C ASP A 142 -9.59 1.07 20.18
N PRO A 143 -9.86 1.08 18.86
CA PRO A 143 -8.98 1.71 17.88
C PRO A 143 -8.71 3.20 18.14
N GLN A 144 -9.67 3.92 18.73
CA GLN A 144 -9.53 5.35 19.03
C GLN A 144 -8.60 5.60 20.21
N GLY A 145 -8.67 4.77 21.26
CA GLY A 145 -7.71 4.76 22.35
C GLY A 145 -6.28 4.49 21.86
N LEU A 146 -6.12 3.50 20.98
CA LEU A 146 -4.84 3.21 20.32
C LEU A 146 -4.32 4.40 19.51
N LEU A 147 -5.18 5.04 18.70
CA LEU A 147 -4.81 6.24 17.95
C LEU A 147 -4.30 7.36 18.87
N LYS A 148 -4.97 7.61 20.00
CA LYS A 148 -4.53 8.61 21.00
C LYS A 148 -3.19 8.23 21.64
N ARG A 149 -2.93 6.94 21.91
CA ARG A 149 -1.64 6.47 22.41
C ARG A 149 -0.54 6.64 21.36
N LEU A 150 -0.82 6.26 20.11
CA LEU A 150 0.12 6.39 19.00
C LEU A 150 0.51 7.85 18.73
N ASN A 151 -0.44 8.78 18.72
CA ASN A 151 -0.18 10.21 18.56
C ASN A 151 0.67 10.82 19.69
N ARG A 152 0.64 10.23 20.89
CA ARG A 152 1.53 10.61 22.00
C ARG A 152 2.93 10.01 21.82
N LEU A 153 3.00 8.75 21.38
CA LEU A 153 4.26 8.04 21.20
C LEU A 153 5.08 8.58 20.02
N LYS A 154 4.42 8.97 18.93
CA LYS A 154 5.02 9.47 17.69
C LYS A 154 6.23 8.64 17.22
N PRO A 155 6.04 7.32 17.00
CA PRO A 155 7.14 6.48 16.57
C PRO A 155 7.73 7.00 15.24
N PRO A 156 9.06 7.03 15.10
CA PRO A 156 9.69 7.55 13.90
C PRO A 156 9.29 6.70 12.70
N ARG A 157 9.20 7.34 11.52
CA ARG A 157 8.93 6.68 10.22
C ARG A 157 7.57 5.99 10.10
N VAL A 158 6.68 6.16 11.07
CA VAL A 158 5.30 5.66 11.02
C VAL A 158 4.37 6.76 10.54
N ALA A 159 3.42 6.39 9.69
CA ALA A 159 2.32 7.25 9.26
C ALA A 159 0.98 6.54 9.49
N LEU A 160 -0.06 7.34 9.79
CA LEU A 160 -1.45 6.87 9.82
C LEU A 160 -1.91 6.55 8.40
N SER A 161 -2.71 5.51 8.23
CA SER A 161 -3.25 5.12 6.94
C SER A 161 -4.72 4.67 7.07
N GLY A 162 -5.28 4.03 6.04
CA GLY A 162 -6.68 3.57 6.03
C GLY A 162 -7.67 4.69 6.35
N VAL A 163 -8.62 4.42 7.26
CA VAL A 163 -9.73 5.34 7.57
C VAL A 163 -9.23 6.69 8.10
N GLU A 164 -8.22 6.70 8.99
CA GLU A 164 -7.76 7.95 9.59
C GLU A 164 -7.03 8.84 8.59
N ALA A 165 -6.22 8.26 7.69
CA ALA A 165 -5.63 9.03 6.60
C ALA A 165 -6.66 9.44 5.54
N ALA A 166 -7.72 8.65 5.31
CA ALA A 166 -8.76 9.00 4.37
C ALA A 166 -9.50 10.28 4.79
N ARG A 167 -9.74 10.47 6.09
CA ARG A 167 -10.30 11.71 6.67
C ARG A 167 -9.39 12.93 6.47
N PHE A 168 -8.08 12.72 6.42
CA PHE A 168 -7.13 13.78 6.07
C PHE A 168 -7.25 14.18 4.58
N TRP A 169 -7.36 13.19 3.68
CA TRP A 169 -7.41 13.43 2.24
C TRP A 169 -8.79 13.87 1.73
N HIS A 170 -9.86 13.57 2.46
CA HIS A 170 -11.23 13.90 2.12
C HIS A 170 -11.99 14.28 3.40
N LEU A 171 -12.21 15.57 3.64
CA LEU A 171 -12.84 16.06 4.87
C LEU A 171 -14.27 15.50 5.05
N ASP A 172 -14.98 15.28 3.95
CA ASP A 172 -16.33 14.70 3.95
C ASP A 172 -16.29 13.16 3.88
N PHE A 173 -15.20 12.52 4.31
CA PHE A 173 -15.11 11.06 4.36
C PHE A 173 -16.06 10.51 5.41
N ASP A 174 -17.23 10.08 4.92
CA ASP A 174 -18.31 9.55 5.75
C ASP A 174 -18.09 8.08 6.09
N LEU A 175 -17.65 7.85 7.33
CA LEU A 175 -17.63 6.54 7.97
C LEU A 175 -17.74 6.71 9.49
N HIS A 176 -18.74 6.07 10.09
CA HIS A 176 -18.87 6.02 11.54
C HIS A 176 -17.81 5.11 12.17
N GLY A 177 -17.03 5.69 13.09
CA GLY A 177 -15.98 4.97 13.82
C GLY A 177 -14.76 4.61 12.97
N THR A 178 -13.91 3.76 13.53
CA THR A 178 -12.66 3.30 12.89
C THR A 178 -12.54 1.81 13.19
N PRO A 179 -12.76 0.91 12.22
CA PRO A 179 -12.86 -0.53 12.48
C PRO A 179 -11.54 -1.15 12.94
N ARG A 180 -10.41 -0.63 12.44
CA ARG A 180 -9.05 -0.98 12.85
C ARG A 180 -8.12 0.21 12.62
N LEU A 181 -6.93 0.17 13.20
CA LEU A 181 -5.89 1.16 12.97
C LEU A 181 -4.90 0.63 11.90
N ASP A 182 -4.80 1.31 10.76
CA ASP A 182 -3.85 1.00 9.68
C ASP A 182 -2.65 1.96 9.74
N LEU A 183 -1.45 1.42 9.66
CA LEU A 183 -0.19 2.15 9.75
C LEU A 183 0.71 1.82 8.57
N VAL A 184 1.45 2.81 8.08
CA VAL A 184 2.54 2.60 7.12
C VAL A 184 3.86 2.88 7.83
N LEU A 185 4.79 1.91 7.80
CA LEU A 185 6.12 2.04 8.38
C LEU A 185 7.17 2.13 7.27
N HIS A 186 7.83 3.28 7.16
CA HIS A 186 8.86 3.51 6.16
C HIS A 186 10.16 2.76 6.48
N ALA A 187 10.44 1.73 5.69
CA ALA A 187 11.55 0.80 5.86
C ALA A 187 12.28 0.57 4.52
N PRO A 188 12.97 1.60 3.96
CA PRO A 188 13.54 1.51 2.61
C PRO A 188 14.66 0.46 2.48
N GLN A 189 15.28 0.04 3.59
CA GLN A 189 16.26 -1.05 3.65
C GLN A 189 15.64 -2.40 4.05
N GLY A 190 14.31 -2.47 4.19
CA GLY A 190 13.60 -3.67 4.65
C GLY A 190 13.75 -3.97 6.14
N ARG A 191 14.44 -3.12 6.92
CA ARG A 191 14.56 -3.25 8.37
C ARG A 191 13.43 -2.51 9.06
N ILE A 192 12.74 -3.21 9.95
CA ILE A 192 11.53 -2.75 10.62
C ILE A 192 11.74 -2.86 12.13
N ASP A 193 11.55 -1.74 12.83
CA ASP A 193 11.50 -1.68 14.29
C ASP A 193 10.03 -1.66 14.74
N LEU A 194 9.64 -2.71 15.47
CA LEU A 194 8.28 -2.91 15.98
C LEU A 194 8.22 -2.77 17.50
N THR A 195 9.28 -2.28 18.15
CA THR A 195 9.29 -2.05 19.61
C THR A 195 8.16 -1.12 20.04
N PHE A 196 7.81 -0.14 19.20
CA PHE A 196 6.70 0.78 19.43
C PHE A 196 5.34 0.08 19.56
N MET A 197 5.15 -1.10 18.97
CA MET A 197 3.89 -1.85 19.09
C MET A 197 3.66 -2.32 20.54
N ARG A 198 4.71 -2.73 21.24
CA ARG A 198 4.61 -3.10 22.67
C ARG A 198 4.35 -1.89 23.56
N GLN A 199 4.88 -0.73 23.19
CA GLN A 199 4.64 0.54 23.89
C GLN A 199 3.25 1.10 23.62
N LEU A 200 2.74 0.87 22.40
CA LEU A 200 1.39 1.24 22.00
C LEU A 200 0.36 0.49 22.84
N ASP A 201 0.53 -0.82 22.96
CA ASP A 201 -0.29 -1.68 23.80
C ASP A 201 0.38 -3.06 24.02
N PRO A 202 0.70 -3.44 25.27
CA PRO A 202 1.27 -4.75 25.57
C PRO A 202 0.36 -5.95 25.22
N ALA A 203 -0.95 -5.73 25.11
CA ALA A 203 -1.92 -6.77 24.76
C ALA A 203 -2.00 -7.01 23.23
N LEU A 204 -1.36 -6.18 22.41
CA LEU A 204 -1.29 -6.43 20.97
C LEU A 204 -0.31 -7.55 20.65
N LYS A 205 -0.83 -8.63 20.07
CA LYS A 205 -0.05 -9.78 19.60
C LYS A 205 -0.13 -9.92 18.09
N GLN A 206 1.02 -10.16 17.48
CA GLN A 206 1.07 -10.41 16.05
C GLN A 206 0.38 -11.73 15.74
N THR A 207 -0.39 -11.79 14.66
CA THR A 207 -1.06 -13.00 14.18
C THR A 207 -0.77 -13.21 12.70
N GLU A 208 -0.62 -14.48 12.30
CA GLU A 208 -0.60 -14.92 10.90
C GLU A 208 -1.98 -15.38 10.44
N ASN A 209 -2.95 -15.45 11.35
CA ASN A 209 -4.30 -15.89 11.02
C ASN A 209 -5.10 -14.75 10.38
N ASP A 210 -5.16 -14.76 9.06
CA ASP A 210 -5.92 -13.78 8.26
C ASP A 210 -7.43 -13.79 8.55
N SER A 211 -7.96 -14.87 9.13
CA SER A 211 -9.37 -14.96 9.51
C SER A 211 -9.69 -14.20 10.81
N GLN A 212 -8.68 -13.86 11.61
CA GLN A 212 -8.88 -13.06 12.82
C GLN A 212 -8.94 -11.57 12.47
N PRO A 213 -9.93 -10.82 13.01
CA PRO A 213 -10.03 -9.39 12.81
C PRO A 213 -8.86 -8.69 13.51
N ALA A 214 -7.94 -8.13 12.72
CA ALA A 214 -6.82 -7.37 13.24
C ALA A 214 -7.28 -6.02 13.79
N LEU A 215 -6.79 -5.65 14.97
CA LEU A 215 -7.01 -4.35 15.60
C LEU A 215 -6.03 -3.31 15.06
N VAL A 216 -4.79 -3.72 14.79
CA VAL A 216 -3.77 -2.88 14.15
C VAL A 216 -3.14 -3.63 12.98
N VAL A 217 -2.96 -2.96 11.85
CA VAL A 217 -2.20 -3.49 10.72
C VAL A 217 -1.06 -2.53 10.38
N VAL A 218 0.15 -3.06 10.24
CA VAL A 218 1.34 -2.30 9.86
C VAL A 218 1.79 -2.75 8.47
N HIS A 219 1.85 -1.82 7.54
CA HIS A 219 2.30 -2.03 6.17
C HIS A 219 3.72 -1.49 5.98
N PRO A 220 4.72 -2.37 5.81
CA PRO A 220 6.07 -1.97 5.43
C PRO A 220 6.10 -1.23 4.10
N LEU A 221 6.72 -0.05 4.09
CA LEU A 221 6.97 0.71 2.86
C LEU A 221 8.44 0.70 2.49
N LEU A 222 8.76 -0.05 1.43
CA LEU A 222 10.15 -0.34 1.04
C LEU A 222 10.73 0.63 0.00
N ARG A 223 9.93 1.54 -0.56
CA ARG A 223 10.43 2.54 -1.51
C ARG A 223 11.25 3.63 -0.77
N PRO A 224 12.29 4.21 -1.40
CA PRO A 224 13.12 5.24 -0.77
C PRO A 224 12.36 6.47 -0.30
N ALA A 225 11.39 6.98 -1.08
CA ALA A 225 10.61 8.15 -0.72
C ALA A 225 9.28 7.75 -0.05
N PRO A 226 9.00 8.15 1.20
CA PRO A 226 7.77 7.75 1.89
C PRO A 226 6.53 8.42 1.28
N LEU A 227 6.66 9.67 0.80
CA LEU A 227 5.59 10.49 0.24
C LEU A 227 4.44 10.81 1.22
N PHE A 228 4.69 10.67 2.51
CA PHE A 228 3.72 10.99 3.56
C PHE A 228 3.24 12.44 3.46
N GLY A 229 1.96 12.65 3.73
CA GLY A 229 1.38 13.98 3.94
C GLY A 229 1.53 14.39 5.41
N SER A 230 1.78 15.67 5.66
CA SER A 230 1.78 16.23 7.01
C SER A 230 0.59 17.17 7.15
N GLN A 231 -0.17 17.03 8.22
CA GLN A 231 -1.19 18.01 8.62
C GLN A 231 -0.52 19.17 9.37
N ASP A 232 0.21 18.85 10.45
CA ASP A 232 0.92 19.79 11.31
C ASP A 232 2.12 19.09 11.96
N SER A 233 3.06 19.85 12.53
CA SER A 233 4.21 19.28 13.27
C SER A 233 3.81 18.48 14.52
N ASN A 234 2.57 18.63 14.99
CA ASN A 234 2.08 18.04 16.23
C ASN A 234 1.30 16.73 16.06
N SER A 235 0.95 16.31 14.84
CA SER A 235 0.29 15.04 14.57
C SER A 235 1.25 14.02 13.95
N LEU A 236 0.88 12.75 13.97
CA LEU A 236 1.52 11.79 13.08
C LEU A 236 1.27 12.19 11.61
N PRO A 237 2.23 11.91 10.71
CA PRO A 237 1.99 12.10 9.30
C PRO A 237 0.95 11.08 8.81
N CYS A 238 0.31 11.38 7.69
CA CYS A 238 -0.58 10.47 6.98
C CYS A 238 0.16 9.83 5.81
N ALA A 239 -0.15 8.57 5.54
CA ALA A 239 0.28 7.88 4.35
C ALA A 239 -0.23 8.61 3.11
N ASP A 240 0.44 8.40 1.98
CA ASP A 240 -0.01 9.00 0.73
C ASP A 240 -1.39 8.45 0.30
N PRO A 241 -2.10 9.15 -0.61
CA PRO A 241 -3.44 8.75 -0.99
C PRO A 241 -3.54 7.35 -1.59
N VAL A 242 -2.47 6.84 -2.20
CA VAL A 242 -2.46 5.52 -2.81
C VAL A 242 -2.40 4.44 -1.74
N GLU A 243 -1.46 4.51 -0.80
CA GLU A 243 -1.41 3.55 0.33
C GLU A 243 -2.70 3.63 1.16
N THR A 244 -3.23 4.84 1.38
CA THR A 244 -4.52 5.05 2.06
C THR A 244 -5.66 4.30 1.35
N ALA A 245 -5.78 4.45 0.04
CA ALA A 245 -6.83 3.77 -0.72
C ALA A 245 -6.65 2.24 -0.71
N LEU A 246 -5.40 1.74 -0.79
CA LEU A 246 -5.12 0.30 -0.70
C LEU A 246 -5.56 -0.28 0.64
N ASP A 247 -5.36 0.43 1.75
CA ASP A 247 -5.84 0.00 3.07
C ASP A 247 -7.36 -0.05 3.16
N LEU A 248 -8.05 0.93 2.56
CA LEU A 248 -9.52 0.90 2.50
C LEU A 248 -10.03 -0.30 1.69
N TYR A 249 -9.37 -0.64 0.58
CA TYR A 249 -9.69 -1.86 -0.17
C TYR A 249 -9.42 -3.13 0.65
N GLU A 250 -8.30 -3.20 1.38
CA GLU A 250 -7.96 -4.32 2.26
C GLU A 250 -8.93 -4.47 3.45
N LEU A 251 -9.52 -3.35 3.90
CA LEU A 251 -10.60 -3.31 4.88
C LEU A 251 -11.98 -3.72 4.35
N GLY A 252 -12.11 -3.95 3.03
CA GLY A 252 -13.39 -4.20 2.39
C GLY A 252 -14.25 -2.93 2.18
N LEU A 253 -13.73 -1.74 2.51
CA LEU A 253 -14.38 -0.45 2.34
C LEU A 253 -14.25 0.05 0.88
N THR A 254 -14.60 -0.81 -0.07
CA THR A 254 -14.36 -0.61 -1.51
C THR A 254 -15.10 0.62 -2.08
N VAL A 255 -16.32 0.89 -1.60
CA VAL A 255 -17.11 2.05 -1.99
C VAL A 255 -16.45 3.35 -1.51
N GLN A 256 -15.99 3.37 -0.25
CA GLN A 256 -15.32 4.52 0.34
C GLN A 256 -13.97 4.76 -0.31
N ALA A 257 -13.20 3.70 -0.62
CA ALA A 257 -11.96 3.80 -1.38
C ALA A 257 -12.20 4.43 -2.77
N GLY A 258 -13.23 3.97 -3.48
CA GLY A 258 -13.63 4.53 -4.78
C GLY A 258 -14.05 6.01 -4.69
N ARG A 259 -14.79 6.39 -3.64
CA ARG A 259 -15.16 7.80 -3.38
C ARG A 259 -13.94 8.66 -3.10
N LEU A 260 -13.01 8.19 -2.26
CA LEU A 260 -11.75 8.89 -1.98
C LEU A 260 -10.96 9.15 -3.27
N LEU A 261 -10.75 8.11 -4.08
CA LEU A 261 -10.04 8.26 -5.35
C LEU A 261 -10.78 9.22 -6.29
N THR A 262 -12.10 9.06 -6.43
CA THR A 262 -12.92 9.97 -7.26
C THR A 262 -12.84 11.40 -6.80
N HIS A 263 -12.81 11.65 -5.49
CA HIS A 263 -12.65 12.98 -4.93
C HIS A 263 -11.29 13.59 -5.32
N LEU A 264 -10.21 12.81 -5.28
CA LEU A 264 -8.85 13.30 -5.53
C LEU A 264 -8.48 13.39 -7.02
N ARG A 265 -9.15 12.63 -7.88
CA ARG A 265 -8.90 12.62 -9.33
C ARG A 265 -9.06 14.02 -9.94
N PRO A 266 -8.05 14.53 -10.67
CA PRO A 266 -8.16 15.83 -11.33
C PRO A 266 -9.29 15.91 -12.37
N GLU A 267 -9.55 14.83 -13.12
CA GLU A 267 -10.52 14.83 -14.23
C GLU A 267 -11.99 14.74 -13.82
N THR A 268 -12.28 14.39 -12.56
CA THR A 268 -13.66 14.26 -12.04
C THR A 268 -14.15 15.54 -11.40
N ARG A 269 -13.26 16.51 -11.14
CA ARG A 269 -13.65 17.83 -10.67
C ARG A 269 -13.96 18.70 -11.89
N LEU A 270 -15.25 18.85 -12.20
CA LEU A 270 -15.71 19.85 -13.16
C LEU A 270 -15.21 21.24 -12.71
N PRO A 271 -14.79 22.11 -13.65
CA PRO A 271 -14.48 23.52 -13.34
C PRO A 271 -15.72 24.28 -12.84
#